data_AF-A0A536XWP4-F1
#
_entry.id   AF-A0A536XWP4-F1
#
_cell.length_a   1.000
_cell.length_b   1.000
_cell.length_c   1.000
_cell.angle_alpha   90.00
_cell.angle_beta   90.00
_cell.angle_gamma   90.00
#
_symmetry.space_group_name_H-M   'P 1'
#
loop_
_entity.id
_entity.type
_entity.pdbx_description
1 polymer ?
#
loop_
_entity_poly.entity_id
_entity_poly.type
_entity_poly.pdbx_seq_one_letter_code
_entity_poly.pdbx_strand_id
1 'polypeptide(L)'
;MRIERIESGAPDNAHPFGISIDAMRQKLAGVKLRGDPIFTSEELDELVPYLATALKSVGSNEDVTFALTGSHGLLGKFSPKTVTTGRVFVHDRRLNIIFGVVHDPFAILEMQTPSVSPQFIPGTRAKRIDTKLAITPGMGRLAGDDRPDWVTFETAQTQ
;
A
#
# COMPACT_ATOMS: atom_id res chain seq x y z
N MET A 1 2.85 0.87 -10.61
CA MET A 1 1.54 0.27 -10.24
C MET A 1 1.21 -0.86 -11.20
N ARG A 2 0.55 -1.93 -10.74
CA ARG A 2 0.07 -3.05 -11.56
C ARG A 2 -1.37 -3.40 -11.17
N ILE A 3 -2.09 -4.03 -12.10
CA ILE A 3 -3.36 -4.70 -11.82
C ILE A 3 -3.05 -6.20 -11.79
N GLU A 4 -3.41 -6.87 -10.70
CA GLU A 4 -3.16 -8.29 -10.51
C GLU A 4 -4.49 -9.02 -10.31
N ARG A 5 -4.57 -10.29 -10.69
CA ARG A 5 -5.71 -11.11 -10.28
C ARG A 5 -5.74 -11.22 -8.77
N ILE A 6 -6.94 -11.30 -8.22
CA ILE A 6 -7.14 -11.53 -6.80
C ILE A 6 -6.44 -12.83 -6.36
N GLU A 7 -5.91 -12.84 -5.14
CA GLU A 7 -5.23 -14.00 -4.59
C GLU A 7 -6.15 -15.23 -4.52
N SER A 8 -5.57 -16.42 -4.73
CA SER A 8 -6.35 -17.67 -4.72
C SER A 8 -7.06 -17.86 -3.37
N GLY A 9 -8.37 -18.14 -3.43
CA GLY A 9 -9.21 -18.33 -2.24
C GLY A 9 -9.68 -17.03 -1.57
N ALA A 10 -9.29 -15.86 -2.07
CA ALA A 10 -9.81 -14.58 -1.59
C ALA A 10 -11.24 -14.35 -2.11
N PRO A 11 -12.11 -13.71 -1.31
CA PRO A 11 -13.45 -13.34 -1.75
C PRO A 11 -13.39 -12.17 -2.75
N ASP A 12 -14.36 -12.10 -3.66
CA ASP A 12 -14.46 -11.02 -4.64
C ASP A 12 -14.40 -9.63 -3.99
N ASN A 13 -13.72 -8.71 -4.67
CA ASN A 13 -13.65 -7.33 -4.28
C ASN A 13 -14.93 -6.58 -4.67
N ALA A 14 -15.31 -5.59 -3.86
CA ALA A 14 -16.34 -4.61 -4.17
C ALA A 14 -15.79 -3.53 -5.11
N HIS A 15 -15.40 -3.95 -6.31
CA HIS A 15 -14.94 -3.10 -7.40
C HIS A 15 -15.93 -3.09 -8.57
N PRO A 16 -15.97 -2.02 -9.39
CA PRO A 16 -15.18 -0.80 -9.27
C PRO A 16 -15.59 0.06 -8.06
N PHE A 17 -14.67 0.85 -7.53
CA PHE A 17 -14.90 1.72 -6.38
C PHE A 17 -14.37 3.12 -6.61
N GLY A 18 -15.23 4.13 -6.43
CA GLY A 18 -14.88 5.54 -6.54
C GLY A 18 -14.46 6.12 -5.18
N ILE A 19 -13.31 6.80 -5.15
CA ILE A 19 -12.85 7.58 -4.01
C ILE A 19 -12.19 8.87 -4.52
N SER A 20 -12.43 10.00 -3.84
CA SER A 20 -11.77 11.26 -4.22
C SER A 20 -10.28 11.21 -3.86
N ILE A 21 -9.49 11.99 -4.60
CA ILE A 21 -8.05 12.16 -4.33
C ILE A 21 -7.84 12.64 -2.89
N ASP A 22 -8.59 13.64 -2.44
CA ASP A 22 -8.45 14.17 -1.08
C ASP A 22 -8.79 13.14 0.00
N ALA A 23 -9.85 12.34 -0.19
CA ALA A 23 -10.23 11.32 0.78
C ALA A 23 -9.19 10.19 0.85
N MET A 24 -8.64 9.77 -0.29
CA MET A 24 -7.55 8.80 -0.33
C MET A 24 -6.29 9.37 0.33
N ARG A 25 -5.92 10.61 0.00
CA ARG A 25 -4.76 11.30 0.59
C ARG A 25 -4.86 11.38 2.11
N GLN A 26 -6.01 11.82 2.64
CA GLN A 26 -6.24 11.92 4.09
C GLN A 26 -6.10 10.57 4.79
N LYS A 27 -6.62 9.49 4.19
CA LYS A 27 -6.47 8.13 4.73
C LYS A 27 -4.99 7.70 4.79
N LEU A 28 -4.25 7.87 3.69
CA LEU A 28 -2.85 7.43 3.59
C LEU A 28 -1.88 8.28 4.41
N ALA A 29 -2.09 9.59 4.49
CA ALA A 29 -1.21 10.51 5.23
C ALA A 29 -1.15 10.21 6.74
N GLY A 30 -2.18 9.58 7.29
CA GLY A 30 -2.24 9.19 8.70
C GLY A 30 -1.50 7.89 9.02
N VAL A 31 -1.11 7.10 8.01
CA VAL A 31 -0.50 5.78 8.22
C VAL A 31 0.99 5.92 8.50
N LYS A 32 1.46 5.27 9.56
CA LYS A 32 2.82 5.41 10.06
C LYS A 32 3.49 4.06 10.30
N LEU A 33 4.80 3.98 10.10
CA LEU A 33 5.65 2.89 10.55
C LEU A 33 6.44 3.37 11.77
N ARG A 34 6.23 2.74 12.93
CA ARG A 34 6.96 3.07 14.19
C ARG A 34 6.97 4.57 14.56
N GLY A 35 5.93 5.30 14.18
CA GLY A 35 5.78 6.73 14.45
C GLY A 35 6.11 7.66 13.28
N ASP A 36 6.84 7.17 12.27
CA ASP A 36 7.19 7.92 11.06
C ASP A 36 6.14 7.73 9.96
N PRO A 37 5.77 8.77 9.18
CA PRO A 37 4.87 8.62 8.04
C PRO A 37 5.38 7.58 7.04
N ILE A 38 4.50 6.69 6.58
CA ILE A 38 4.87 5.73 5.52
C ILE A 38 5.13 6.44 4.19
N PHE A 39 4.40 7.53 3.93
CA PHE A 39 4.51 8.32 2.72
C PHE A 39 4.84 9.78 3.02
N THR A 40 5.70 10.38 2.21
CA THR A 40 5.85 11.85 2.19
C THR A 40 4.68 12.52 1.45
N SER A 41 4.56 13.84 1.55
CA SER A 41 3.53 14.58 0.81
C SER A 41 3.69 14.43 -0.71
N GLU A 42 4.93 14.44 -1.21
CA GLU A 42 5.25 14.30 -2.63
C GLU A 42 4.93 12.88 -3.14
N GLU A 43 5.22 11.87 -2.32
CA GLU A 43 4.86 10.49 -2.60
C GLU A 43 3.34 10.29 -2.66
N LEU A 44 2.59 11.00 -1.81
CA LEU A 44 1.13 11.01 -1.87
C LEU A 44 0.61 11.74 -3.12
N ASP A 45 1.25 12.83 -3.53
CA ASP A 45 0.93 13.55 -4.79
C ASP A 45 1.09 12.62 -6.00
N GLU A 46 2.12 11.76 -5.98
CA GLU A 46 2.34 10.76 -7.03
C GLU A 46 1.35 9.59 -6.94
N LEU A 47 1.26 8.92 -5.79
CA LEU A 47 0.56 7.64 -5.65
C LEU A 47 -0.97 7.76 -5.74
N VAL A 48 -1.53 8.79 -5.08
CA VAL A 48 -2.98 8.87 -4.85
C VAL A 48 -3.81 8.96 -6.15
N PRO A 49 -3.47 9.81 -7.13
CA PRO A 49 -4.23 9.89 -8.37
C PRO A 49 -4.30 8.56 -9.13
N TYR A 50 -3.19 7.81 -9.13
CA TYR A 50 -3.13 6.49 -9.77
C TYR A 50 -4.00 5.47 -9.05
N LEU A 51 -3.95 5.41 -7.72
CA LEU A 51 -4.80 4.51 -6.94
C LEU A 51 -6.29 4.82 -7.13
N ALA A 52 -6.69 6.09 -7.04
CA ALA A 52 -8.08 6.49 -7.22
C ALA A 52 -8.61 6.14 -8.62
N THR A 53 -7.78 6.34 -9.65
CA THR A 53 -8.12 5.99 -11.04
C THR A 53 -8.24 4.47 -11.20
N ALA A 54 -7.28 3.70 -10.69
CA ALA A 54 -7.26 2.25 -10.83
C ALA A 54 -8.44 1.60 -10.13
N LEU A 55 -8.76 2.00 -8.89
CA LEU A 55 -9.88 1.44 -8.12
C LEU A 55 -11.23 1.69 -8.81
N LYS A 56 -11.36 2.79 -9.57
CA LYS A 56 -12.56 3.10 -10.36
C LYS A 56 -12.70 2.23 -11.62
N SER A 57 -11.63 1.56 -12.06
CA SER A 57 -11.61 0.81 -13.32
C SER A 57 -11.47 -0.71 -13.19
N VAL A 58 -10.83 -1.20 -12.13
CA VAL A 58 -10.58 -2.64 -11.95
C VAL A 58 -11.86 -3.44 -11.70
N GLY A 59 -11.83 -4.71 -12.10
CA GLY A 59 -12.93 -5.66 -11.88
C GLY A 59 -12.96 -6.26 -10.46
N SER A 60 -14.04 -6.98 -10.14
CA SER A 60 -14.23 -7.63 -8.82
C SER A 60 -13.20 -8.73 -8.52
N ASN A 61 -12.56 -9.30 -9.54
CA ASN A 61 -11.53 -10.33 -9.40
C ASN A 61 -10.09 -9.79 -9.58
N GLU A 62 -9.91 -8.48 -9.40
CA GLU A 62 -8.65 -7.79 -9.59
C GLU A 62 -8.30 -6.95 -8.35
N ASP A 63 -7.00 -6.90 -8.05
CA ASP A 63 -6.39 -6.04 -7.06
C ASP A 63 -5.49 -5.00 -7.73
N VAL A 64 -5.29 -3.87 -7.05
CA VAL A 64 -4.28 -2.89 -7.44
C VAL A 64 -3.03 -3.11 -6.60
N THR A 65 -1.85 -3.19 -7.20
CA THR A 65 -0.59 -3.27 -6.47
C THR A 65 0.33 -2.12 -6.85
N PHE A 66 1.13 -1.65 -5.89
CA PHE A 66 2.08 -0.57 -6.10
C PHE A 66 3.45 -0.90 -5.52
N ALA A 67 4.45 -0.26 -6.12
CA ALA A 67 5.78 -0.10 -5.60
C ALA A 67 6.12 1.38 -5.80
N LEU A 68 6.50 2.05 -4.73
CA LEU A 68 6.83 3.47 -4.72
C LEU A 68 8.21 3.65 -4.13
N THR A 69 9.05 4.44 -4.79
CA THR A 69 10.41 4.72 -4.33
C THR A 69 10.52 6.14 -3.83
N GLY A 70 11.18 6.32 -2.69
CA GLY A 70 11.45 7.64 -2.15
C GLY A 70 12.53 7.63 -1.09
N SER A 71 12.68 8.73 -0.37
CA SER A 71 13.77 8.93 0.58
C SER A 71 13.19 9.24 1.96
N HIS A 72 13.47 8.38 2.92
CA HIS A 72 12.93 8.43 4.28
C HIS A 72 14.06 8.49 5.31
N GLY A 73 13.80 9.18 6.44
CA GLY A 73 14.77 9.38 7.52
C GLY A 73 15.15 10.84 7.76
N LEU A 74 16.07 11.06 8.70
CA LEU A 74 16.39 12.39 9.25
C LEU A 74 16.97 13.38 8.23
N LEU A 75 17.54 12.89 7.13
CA LEU A 75 18.13 13.74 6.08
C LEU A 75 17.14 14.05 4.94
N GLY A 76 15.88 13.61 5.06
CA GLY A 76 14.83 13.83 4.07
C GLY A 76 15.26 13.33 2.69
N LYS A 77 15.19 14.20 1.68
CA LYS A 77 15.57 13.91 0.28
C LYS A 77 17.01 13.45 0.06
N PHE A 78 17.91 13.70 1.01
CA PHE A 78 19.31 13.24 0.95
C PHE A 78 19.50 11.85 1.56
N SER A 79 18.45 11.28 2.16
CA SER A 79 18.49 9.90 2.65
C SER A 79 18.53 8.92 1.47
N PRO A 80 19.15 7.74 1.65
CA PRO A 80 19.14 6.68 0.65
C PRO A 80 17.73 6.38 0.13
N LYS A 81 17.64 5.98 -1.14
CA LYS A 81 16.38 5.55 -1.71
C LYS A 81 15.91 4.28 -1.03
N THR A 82 14.61 4.24 -0.78
CA THR A 82 13.88 3.14 -0.17
C THR A 82 12.66 2.82 -1.03
N VAL A 83 12.10 1.64 -0.86
CA VAL A 83 10.87 1.21 -1.52
C VAL A 83 9.79 0.86 -0.50
N THR A 84 8.58 1.25 -0.83
CA THR A 84 7.36 0.82 -0.16
C THR A 84 6.46 0.12 -1.17
N THR A 85 5.99 -1.08 -0.84
CA THR A 85 5.08 -1.87 -1.70
C THR A 85 3.76 -2.12 -0.99
N GLY A 86 2.69 -2.26 -1.77
CA GLY A 86 1.40 -2.60 -1.20
C GLY A 86 0.41 -3.17 -2.21
N ARG A 87 -0.60 -3.83 -1.66
CA ARG A 87 -1.80 -4.33 -2.35
C ARG A 87 -3.01 -3.57 -1.83
N VAL A 88 -3.84 -3.07 -2.74
CA VAL A 88 -4.99 -2.23 -2.46
C VAL A 88 -6.23 -2.83 -3.11
N PHE A 89 -7.29 -2.96 -2.35
CA PHE A 89 -8.58 -3.47 -2.81
C PHE A 89 -9.71 -2.99 -1.92
N VAL A 90 -10.96 -3.17 -2.35
CA VAL A 90 -12.14 -2.85 -1.54
C VAL A 90 -12.93 -4.12 -1.32
N HIS A 91 -13.24 -4.43 -0.07
CA HIS A 91 -14.04 -5.59 0.30
C HIS A 91 -14.78 -5.30 1.61
N ASP A 92 -15.99 -5.80 1.77
CA ASP A 92 -16.84 -5.58 2.95
C ASP A 92 -16.91 -4.10 3.38
N ARG A 93 -17.17 -3.20 2.41
CA ARG A 93 -17.27 -1.73 2.63
C ARG A 93 -16.03 -1.11 3.28
N ARG A 94 -14.87 -1.73 3.08
CA ARG A 94 -13.58 -1.23 3.58
C ARG A 94 -12.60 -1.11 2.43
N LEU A 95 -11.87 -0.01 2.39
CA LEU A 95 -10.64 0.11 1.62
C LEU A 95 -9.55 -0.63 2.40
N ASN A 96 -8.94 -1.62 1.77
CA ASN A 96 -7.91 -2.47 2.34
C ASN A 96 -6.57 -2.13 1.71
N ILE A 97 -5.52 -2.04 2.53
CA ILE A 97 -4.14 -1.89 2.10
C ILE A 97 -3.29 -2.88 2.87
N ILE A 98 -2.63 -3.78 2.15
CA ILE A 98 -1.66 -4.72 2.71
C ILE A 98 -0.28 -4.29 2.26
N PHE A 99 0.56 -3.87 3.20
CA PHE A 99 1.92 -3.49 2.92
C PHE A 99 2.82 -4.73 2.78
N GLY A 100 3.68 -4.74 1.77
CA GLY A 100 4.65 -5.82 1.58
C GLY A 100 5.94 -5.50 2.32
N VAL A 101 6.65 -4.50 1.83
CA VAL A 101 7.79 -3.86 2.49
C VAL A 101 7.54 -2.36 2.64
N VAL A 102 8.12 -1.73 3.65
CA VAL A 102 7.98 -0.29 3.92
C VAL A 102 9.36 0.26 4.23
N HIS A 103 9.76 1.32 3.51
CA HIS A 103 11.06 1.98 3.64
C HIS A 103 12.25 1.02 3.51
N ASP A 104 12.11 -0.06 2.74
CA ASP A 104 13.17 -1.05 2.55
C ASP A 104 14.27 -0.47 1.64
N PRO A 105 15.56 -0.57 1.98
CA PRO A 105 16.62 0.08 1.20
C PRO A 105 16.67 -0.40 -0.26
N PHE A 106 16.42 0.53 -1.19
CA PHE A 106 16.33 0.24 -2.63
C PHE A 106 17.67 -0.21 -3.22
N ALA A 107 18.77 0.40 -2.78
CA ALA A 107 20.11 0.05 -3.24
C ALA A 107 20.50 -1.40 -2.91
N ILE A 108 19.96 -1.97 -1.83
CA ILE A 108 20.22 -3.37 -1.46
C ILE A 108 19.54 -4.32 -2.45
N LEU A 109 18.32 -3.98 -2.90
CA LEU A 109 17.57 -4.77 -3.88
C LEU A 109 18.24 -4.79 -5.26
N GLU A 110 18.86 -3.69 -5.70
CA GLU A 110 19.62 -3.64 -6.97
C GLU A 110 21.01 -4.28 -6.87
N MET A 111 21.69 -4.15 -5.72
CA MET A 111 23.07 -4.65 -5.55
C MET A 111 23.15 -6.16 -5.30
N GLN A 112 22.12 -6.79 -4.71
CA GLN A 112 22.17 -8.22 -4.39
C GLN A 112 22.14 -9.12 -5.62
N THR A 113 21.52 -8.69 -6.73
CA THR A 113 21.47 -9.46 -7.98
C THR A 113 21.30 -8.52 -9.18
N PRO A 114 22.39 -7.96 -9.74
CA PRO A 114 22.32 -6.99 -10.85
C PRO A 114 21.71 -7.55 -12.15
N SER A 115 21.55 -8.88 -12.26
CA SER A 115 20.91 -9.58 -13.39
C SER A 115 19.43 -9.91 -13.17
N VAL A 116 18.89 -9.68 -11.96
CA VAL A 116 17.50 -9.95 -11.60
C VAL A 116 16.84 -8.63 -11.28
N SER A 117 15.90 -8.19 -12.09
CA SER A 117 15.07 -7.04 -11.75
C SER A 117 14.43 -7.29 -10.39
N PRO A 118 14.63 -6.42 -9.39
CA PRO A 118 14.09 -6.65 -8.07
C PRO A 118 12.57 -6.81 -8.17
N GLN A 119 12.07 -7.98 -7.81
CA GLN A 119 10.64 -8.21 -7.79
C GLN A 119 10.08 -7.45 -6.60
N PHE A 120 9.42 -6.33 -6.87
CA PHE A 120 8.66 -5.63 -5.85
C PHE A 120 7.45 -6.49 -5.46
N ILE A 121 7.58 -7.22 -4.36
CA ILE A 121 6.55 -8.09 -3.82
C ILE A 121 5.56 -7.22 -3.04
N PRO A 122 4.29 -7.12 -3.47
CA PRO A 122 3.26 -6.43 -2.70
C PRO A 122 2.85 -7.25 -1.47
N GLY A 123 2.13 -6.64 -0.53
CA GLY A 123 1.50 -7.38 0.57
C GLY A 123 0.53 -8.46 0.07
N THR A 124 0.32 -9.49 0.89
CA THR A 124 -0.52 -10.65 0.54
C THR A 124 -1.61 -10.88 1.59
N ARG A 125 -2.80 -11.31 1.19
CA ARG A 125 -3.86 -11.71 2.12
C ARG A 125 -3.47 -12.95 2.91
N ALA A 126 -2.68 -13.85 2.32
CA ALA A 126 -2.33 -15.13 2.95
C ALA A 126 -1.34 -14.98 4.11
N LYS A 127 -0.31 -14.14 3.96
CA LYS A 127 0.76 -13.99 4.97
C LYS A 127 1.46 -12.64 4.90
N ARG A 128 2.18 -12.32 5.98
CA ARG A 128 3.08 -11.16 6.03
C ARG A 128 4.27 -11.40 5.10
N ILE A 129 4.69 -10.36 4.38
CA ILE A 129 5.96 -10.37 3.62
C ILE A 129 7.11 -10.00 4.56
N ASP A 130 7.02 -8.82 5.19
CA ASP A 130 7.94 -8.43 6.26
C ASP A 130 7.29 -8.63 7.64
N THR A 131 7.93 -9.46 8.46
CA THR A 131 7.49 -9.79 9.81
C THR A 131 7.81 -8.71 10.85
N LYS A 132 8.61 -7.71 10.48
CA LYS A 132 9.08 -6.63 11.37
C LYS A 132 8.20 -5.37 11.28
N LEU A 133 7.22 -5.35 10.38
CA LEU A 133 6.31 -4.22 10.20
C LEU A 133 5.45 -4.02 11.44
N ALA A 134 5.37 -2.76 11.89
CA ALA A 134 4.55 -2.32 13.00
C ALA A 134 3.86 -1.01 12.57
N ILE A 135 2.73 -1.16 11.85
CA ILE A 135 2.00 -0.04 11.28
C ILE A 135 1.01 0.52 12.30
N THR A 136 1.01 1.84 12.43
CA THR A 136 -0.06 2.59 13.08
C THR A 136 -1.04 3.08 12.00
N PRO A 137 -2.32 2.70 12.04
CA PRO A 137 -3.23 2.84 10.89
C PRO A 137 -3.81 4.25 10.69
N GLY A 138 -3.49 5.21 11.56
CA GLY A 138 -4.07 6.55 11.52
C GLY A 138 -5.59 6.52 11.71
N MET A 139 -6.35 7.02 10.73
CA MET A 139 -7.82 6.99 10.71
C MET A 139 -8.41 5.60 10.41
N GLY A 140 -7.57 4.63 10.05
CA GLY A 140 -7.98 3.25 9.80
C GLY A 140 -7.91 2.38 11.06
N ARG A 141 -7.99 1.07 10.84
CA ARG A 141 -7.71 0.02 11.84
C ARG A 141 -6.89 -1.09 11.20
N LEU A 142 -6.17 -1.84 12.02
CA LEU A 142 -5.53 -3.07 11.56
C LEU A 142 -6.61 -4.15 11.31
N ALA A 143 -6.38 -5.03 10.33
CA ALA A 143 -7.33 -6.10 9.99
C ALA A 143 -7.44 -7.18 11.09
N GLY A 144 -6.43 -7.28 11.96
CA GLY A 144 -6.37 -8.17 13.11
C GLY A 144 -5.05 -8.01 13.85
N ASP A 145 -4.96 -8.53 15.07
CA ASP A 145 -3.75 -8.46 15.91
C ASP A 145 -2.56 -9.20 15.28
N ASP A 146 -2.84 -10.21 14.45
CA ASP A 146 -1.86 -10.98 13.70
C ASP A 146 -1.53 -10.38 12.32
N ARG A 147 -2.06 -9.21 11.96
CA ARG A 147 -1.85 -8.54 10.67
C ARG A 147 -1.49 -7.06 10.82
N PRO A 148 -0.33 -6.74 11.43
CA PRO A 148 0.17 -5.36 11.56
C PRO A 148 0.62 -4.73 10.24
N ASP A 149 0.57 -5.48 9.14
CA ASP A 149 0.83 -5.07 7.77
C ASP A 149 -0.43 -4.66 7.00
N TRP A 150 -1.63 -4.92 7.55
CA TRP A 150 -2.90 -4.75 6.85
C TRP A 150 -3.76 -3.69 7.50
N VAL A 151 -3.87 -2.53 6.84
CA VAL A 151 -4.72 -1.42 7.26
C VAL A 151 -6.05 -1.45 6.51
N THR A 152 -7.14 -1.20 7.22
CA THR A 152 -8.48 -1.06 6.66
C THR A 152 -9.07 0.30 7.02
N PHE A 153 -9.76 0.92 6.07
CA PHE A 153 -10.50 2.16 6.27
C PHE A 153 -11.95 1.95 5.92
N GLU A 154 -12.87 2.43 6.77
CA GLU A 154 -14.28 2.51 6.41
C GLU A 154 -14.44 3.35 5.14
N THR A 155 -15.23 2.86 4.19
CA THR A 155 -15.67 3.63 3.03
C THR A 155 -17.02 4.27 3.37
N ALA A 156 -17.19 5.56 3.09
CA ALA A 156 -18.50 6.18 3.20
C ALA A 156 -19.47 5.50 2.22
N GLN A 157 -20.72 5.30 2.65
CA GLN A 157 -21.77 4.79 1.77
C GLN A 157 -22.00 5.82 0.66
N THR A 158 -21.68 5.48 -0.59
CA THR A 158 -22.35 6.11 -1.73
C THR A 158 -23.75 5.50 -1.78
N GLN A 159 -24.76 6.28 -1.38
CA GLN A 159 -26.17 6.03 -1.74
C GLN A 159 -26.37 6.31 -3.22
#